data_AF-A0ABD2P425-F1
#
_entry.id   AF-A0ABD2P425-F1
#
_cell.length_a   1.000
_cell.length_b   1.000
_cell.length_c   1.000
_cell.angle_alpha   90.00
_cell.angle_beta   90.00
_cell.angle_gamma   90.00
#
_symmetry.space_group_name_H-M   'P 1'
#
loop_
_entity.id
_entity.type
_entity.pdbx_description
1 polymer ?
#
loop_
_entity_poly.entity_id
_entity_poly.type
_entity_poly.pdbx_seq_one_letter_code
_entity_poly.pdbx_strand_id
1 'polypeptide(L)'
;MNFNNCGDILTIQFGHYANCVGTHWWNIQEKSFNYSKNEVQDINHDVLYREGVNEKGQVTFTPRLLLVDLKGSLGALPENSQLYGDVIEPSEAQVEWEPARVDIKEENKLQKNKFQQDLEDEGNSQSVAEYNLENDVKVWSDFLYARFHPRTLNIIKEYQHGNDSLFSIYPMGGDLWKSEQFNEDFVDKIRNYVEESDFLQGFQVLLDSTDGFSGLSTSCIEHLRDEYGKNIIAFPMIPSFYPDYKFQTEEERHQSLIKDSSRVLNLAFCFNNLRENSSLFVPLCTGKNGWRQPGEKRKFYHCEYDPELYYHSGAILASALDTLTLKYRLKHTSYTLRDLSVDLTPQSRIAAAASLCLPFSLNSDAELIDCLDHWEGPLTQTITPNCTLGTDRMIQLYTLRGISEDRLKRPSSKAGTQKDLPAYKCETIREMLEFYLSCTTFTSINNVTVVDSRLNVETPFPKIFDKFVGQKGNIFASPRQPYADVDSVPVMAGLHNGSGVGEMLESLHTQAKRIKFARFHQFKNAGVEMDDYSECLDNLFDFRECYEDNYFI
;
A
#
# COMPACT_ATOMS: atom_id res chain seq x y z
N MET A 1 4.54 -34.30 1.91
CA MET A 1 4.07 -33.29 0.95
C MET A 1 2.85 -32.64 1.57
N ASN A 2 3.06 -31.58 2.35
CA ASN A 2 1.94 -30.75 2.79
C ASN A 2 1.53 -29.94 1.56
N PHE A 3 0.37 -30.24 0.99
CA PHE A 3 -0.21 -29.39 -0.04
C PHE A 3 -0.51 -28.04 0.64
N ASN A 4 0.35 -27.05 0.40
CA ASN A 4 0.09 -25.67 0.78
C ASN A 4 -1.06 -25.20 -0.12
N ASN A 5 -2.28 -25.18 0.41
CA ASN A 5 -3.51 -24.81 -0.32
C ASN A 5 -3.62 -23.29 -0.60
N CYS A 6 -2.56 -22.51 -0.38
CA CYS A 6 -2.56 -21.08 -0.57
C CYS A 6 -1.79 -20.77 -1.86
N GLY A 7 -2.50 -20.29 -2.88
CA GLY A 7 -1.89 -19.98 -4.17
C GLY A 7 -0.97 -18.77 -4.16
N ASP A 8 -0.22 -18.58 -5.23
CA ASP A 8 0.65 -17.43 -5.41
C ASP A 8 -0.13 -16.19 -5.83
N ILE A 9 0.38 -15.03 -5.48
CA ILE A 9 -0.11 -13.72 -5.92
C ILE A 9 1.06 -12.94 -6.50
N LEU A 10 0.90 -12.44 -7.73
CA LEU A 10 1.83 -11.51 -8.33
C LEU A 10 1.45 -10.08 -7.92
N THR A 11 2.36 -9.37 -7.27
CA THR A 11 2.21 -7.95 -6.99
C THR A 11 2.83 -7.11 -8.10
N ILE A 12 2.13 -6.08 -8.55
CA ILE A 12 2.64 -5.10 -9.52
C ILE A 12 2.52 -3.69 -8.94
N GLN A 13 3.60 -2.91 -9.01
CA GLN A 13 3.66 -1.54 -8.46
C GLN A 13 3.96 -0.55 -9.59
N PHE A 14 3.14 0.50 -9.70
CA PHE A 14 3.28 1.55 -10.70
C PHE A 14 3.37 2.92 -10.03
N GLY A 15 4.51 3.58 -10.17
CA GLY A 15 4.68 4.96 -9.76
C GLY A 15 5.39 5.15 -8.43
N HIS A 16 5.95 6.34 -8.27
CA HIS A 16 6.92 6.63 -7.23
C HIS A 16 6.34 6.53 -5.81
N TYR A 17 5.11 7.03 -5.60
CA TYR A 17 4.50 6.97 -4.27
C TYR A 17 4.04 5.54 -3.92
N ALA A 18 3.47 4.82 -4.90
CA ALA A 18 3.19 3.39 -4.79
C ALA A 18 4.43 2.57 -4.47
N ASN A 19 5.60 2.93 -5.03
CA ASN A 19 6.88 2.30 -4.72
C ASN A 19 7.42 2.66 -3.34
N CYS A 20 7.17 3.87 -2.83
CA CYS A 20 7.46 4.23 -1.43
C CYS A 20 6.64 3.37 -0.45
N VAL A 21 5.33 3.26 -0.69
CA VAL A 21 4.42 2.39 0.09
C VAL A 21 4.86 0.93 -0.03
N GLY A 22 5.14 0.49 -1.27
CA GLY A 22 5.58 -0.86 -1.60
C GLY A 22 6.87 -1.24 -0.88
N THR A 23 7.86 -0.36 -0.87
CA THR A 23 9.14 -0.60 -0.19
C THR A 23 8.95 -0.84 1.30
N HIS A 24 8.15 -0.01 1.99
CA HIS A 24 7.81 -0.29 3.38
C HIS A 24 7.08 -1.62 3.55
N TRP A 25 6.14 -1.93 2.67
CA TRP A 25 5.35 -3.15 2.75
C TRP A 25 6.22 -4.41 2.60
N TRP A 26 7.20 -4.40 1.69
CA TRP A 26 8.17 -5.49 1.55
C TRP A 26 9.15 -5.55 2.70
N ASN A 27 9.65 -4.42 3.20
CA ASN A 27 10.56 -4.38 4.35
C ASN A 27 9.91 -4.95 5.62
N ILE A 28 8.64 -4.60 5.89
CA ILE A 28 7.86 -5.13 7.02
C ILE A 28 7.79 -6.66 6.92
N GLN A 29 7.50 -7.18 5.72
CA GLN A 29 7.39 -8.61 5.49
C GLN A 29 8.74 -9.34 5.56
N GLU A 30 9.79 -8.80 4.95
CA GLU A 30 11.15 -9.36 5.00
C GLU A 30 11.63 -9.50 6.46
N LYS A 31 11.35 -8.48 7.29
CA LYS A 31 11.68 -8.51 8.73
C LYS A 31 10.82 -9.46 9.56
N SER A 32 9.71 -9.93 9.01
CA SER A 32 8.84 -10.90 9.68
C SER A 32 9.23 -12.36 9.42
N PHE A 33 10.18 -12.63 8.51
CA PHE A 33 10.74 -13.96 8.35
C PHE A 33 11.46 -14.40 9.63
N ASN A 34 10.95 -15.44 10.26
CA ASN A 34 11.59 -16.07 11.40
C ASN A 34 12.32 -17.36 10.97
N TYR A 35 13.64 -17.32 10.99
CA TYR A 35 14.50 -18.47 10.67
C TYR A 35 14.69 -19.45 11.85
N SER A 36 14.13 -19.14 13.02
CA SER A 36 14.22 -19.97 14.23
C SER A 36 13.16 -21.07 14.22
N LYS A 37 13.60 -22.33 14.30
CA LYS A 37 12.73 -23.53 14.19
C LYS A 37 11.71 -23.72 15.34
N ASN A 38 11.73 -22.87 16.37
CA ASN A 38 10.98 -23.08 17.61
C ASN A 38 9.73 -22.21 17.77
N GLU A 39 9.45 -21.29 16.84
CA GLU A 39 8.24 -20.45 16.88
C GLU A 39 7.26 -20.83 15.77
N VAL A 40 5.98 -20.96 16.12
CA VAL A 40 4.91 -21.19 15.15
C VAL A 40 4.64 -19.88 14.41
N GLN A 41 4.95 -19.84 13.12
CA GLN A 41 4.59 -18.71 12.25
C GLN A 41 3.21 -18.94 11.64
N ASP A 42 2.23 -18.08 11.96
CA ASP A 42 0.89 -18.13 11.37
C ASP A 42 0.85 -17.63 9.93
N ILE A 43 1.75 -16.70 9.57
CA ILE A 43 1.80 -16.07 8.25
C ILE A 43 2.52 -17.00 7.27
N ASN A 44 1.92 -17.18 6.10
CA ASN A 44 2.46 -17.89 4.95
C ASN A 44 3.14 -16.89 3.99
N HIS A 45 4.47 -16.84 4.03
CA HIS A 45 5.24 -15.95 3.16
C HIS A 45 5.23 -16.40 1.70
N ASP A 46 5.04 -17.70 1.41
CA ASP A 46 5.07 -18.27 0.06
C ASP A 46 4.00 -17.68 -0.88
N VAL A 47 2.92 -17.13 -0.30
CA VAL A 47 1.85 -16.47 -1.06
C VAL A 47 2.39 -15.28 -1.86
N LEU A 48 3.33 -14.53 -1.29
CA LEU A 48 3.90 -13.31 -1.90
C LEU A 48 5.39 -13.43 -2.24
N TYR A 49 6.08 -14.45 -1.73
CA TYR A 49 7.50 -14.68 -1.95
C TYR A 49 7.73 -15.95 -2.74
N ARG A 50 8.81 -15.94 -3.54
CA ARG A 50 9.35 -17.12 -4.19
C ARG A 50 10.66 -17.53 -3.52
N GLU A 51 10.85 -18.84 -3.40
CA GLU A 51 12.15 -19.43 -3.16
C GLU A 51 12.92 -19.50 -4.49
N GLY A 52 14.19 -19.11 -4.46
CA GLY A 52 15.13 -19.21 -5.58
C GLY A 52 16.51 -19.61 -5.08
N VAL A 53 17.45 -19.80 -5.99
CA VAL A 53 18.83 -20.16 -5.67
C VAL A 53 19.76 -19.20 -6.42
N ASN A 54 20.61 -18.48 -5.70
CA ASN A 54 21.58 -17.58 -6.31
C ASN A 54 22.74 -18.33 -6.99
N GLU A 55 23.61 -17.62 -7.71
CA GLU A 55 24.79 -18.21 -8.39
C GLU A 55 25.75 -18.94 -7.44
N LYS A 56 25.72 -18.62 -6.14
CA LYS A 56 26.52 -19.27 -5.09
C LYS A 56 25.85 -20.54 -4.54
N GLY A 57 24.70 -20.96 -5.09
CA GLY A 57 23.95 -22.12 -4.63
C GLY A 57 23.19 -21.88 -3.32
N GLN A 58 23.05 -20.64 -2.87
CA GLN A 58 22.35 -20.28 -1.63
C GLN A 58 20.87 -20.03 -1.91
N VAL A 59 20.01 -20.51 -1.02
CA VAL A 59 18.58 -20.24 -1.07
C VAL A 59 18.32 -18.76 -0.81
N THR A 60 17.53 -18.14 -1.68
CA THR A 60 17.11 -16.75 -1.58
C THR A 60 15.59 -16.66 -1.63
N PHE A 61 15.01 -15.83 -0.80
CA PHE A 61 13.60 -15.46 -0.91
C PHE A 61 13.49 -14.09 -1.55
N THR A 62 12.67 -13.96 -2.59
CA THR A 62 12.41 -12.67 -3.24
C THR A 62 10.91 -12.46 -3.41
N PRO A 63 10.39 -11.24 -3.28
CA PRO A 63 9.00 -10.94 -3.59
C PRO A 63 8.61 -11.35 -5.02
N ARG A 64 7.38 -11.83 -5.19
CA ARG A 64 6.70 -11.97 -6.49
C ARG A 64 6.24 -10.59 -6.94
N LEU A 65 7.20 -9.79 -7.41
CA LEU A 65 7.03 -8.37 -7.64
C LEU A 65 7.55 -7.95 -9.02
N LEU A 66 6.72 -7.18 -9.71
CA LEU A 66 7.10 -6.26 -10.77
C LEU A 66 6.87 -4.82 -10.31
N LEU A 67 7.86 -3.97 -10.52
CA LEU A 67 7.84 -2.57 -10.14
C LEU A 67 8.18 -1.72 -11.36
N VAL A 68 7.42 -0.65 -11.56
CA VAL A 68 7.61 0.33 -12.63
C VAL A 68 7.78 1.73 -12.03
N ASP A 69 8.80 2.44 -12.48
CA ASP A 69 9.06 3.84 -12.10
C ASP A 69 9.80 4.57 -13.24
N LEU A 70 9.98 5.88 -13.10
CA LEU A 70 10.68 6.71 -14.08
C LEU A 70 12.19 6.70 -13.84
N LYS A 71 12.96 7.04 -14.88
CA LYS A 71 14.41 7.24 -14.78
C LYS A 71 14.75 8.21 -13.65
N GLY A 72 15.75 7.87 -12.84
CA GLY A 72 16.21 8.67 -11.70
C GLY A 72 15.49 8.40 -10.37
N SER A 73 14.49 7.52 -10.35
CA SER A 73 13.80 7.10 -9.12
C SER A 73 14.58 6.10 -8.27
N LEU A 74 15.62 5.46 -8.82
CA LEU A 74 16.39 4.42 -8.13
C LEU A 74 17.44 4.96 -7.14
N GLY A 75 17.75 6.26 -7.15
CA GLY A 75 18.77 6.80 -6.27
C GLY A 75 20.12 6.09 -6.44
N ALA A 76 20.65 5.52 -5.36
CA ALA A 76 21.90 4.75 -5.38
C ALA A 76 21.73 3.25 -5.71
N LEU A 77 20.50 2.76 -5.91
CA LEU A 77 20.23 1.38 -6.29
C LEU A 77 20.57 1.16 -7.78
N PRO A 78 21.39 0.16 -8.14
CA PRO A 78 21.66 -0.14 -9.54
C PRO A 78 20.40 -0.68 -10.25
N GLU A 79 20.22 -0.35 -11.54
CA GLU A 79 19.14 -0.94 -12.37
C GLU A 79 19.26 -2.46 -12.49
N ASN A 80 20.49 -2.99 -12.48
CA ASN A 80 20.76 -4.42 -12.50
C ASN A 80 20.91 -4.93 -11.06
N SER A 81 20.01 -5.83 -10.64
CA SER A 81 20.04 -6.43 -9.29
C SER A 81 21.32 -7.25 -9.07
N GLN A 82 21.92 -7.09 -7.87
CA GLN A 82 23.14 -7.78 -7.44
C GLN A 82 22.92 -9.28 -7.10
N LEU A 83 21.69 -9.79 -7.14
CA LEU A 83 21.37 -11.15 -6.69
C LEU A 83 21.95 -12.26 -7.58
N TYR A 84 22.19 -11.99 -8.88
CA TYR A 84 22.58 -12.98 -9.89
C TYR A 84 23.74 -12.52 -10.78
N GLY A 85 24.70 -11.76 -10.24
CA GLY A 85 25.95 -11.47 -10.95
C GLY A 85 26.54 -10.10 -10.61
N ASP A 86 27.84 -9.95 -10.87
CA ASP A 86 28.55 -8.69 -10.75
C ASP A 86 27.98 -7.66 -11.74
N VAL A 87 27.77 -6.43 -11.25
CA VAL A 87 27.45 -5.29 -12.11
C VAL A 87 28.67 -5.07 -13.02
N ILE A 88 28.56 -5.41 -14.30
CA ILE A 88 29.57 -5.00 -15.29
C ILE A 88 29.63 -3.47 -15.21
N GLU A 89 30.73 -2.93 -14.71
CA GLU A 89 30.88 -1.49 -14.70
C GLU A 89 30.82 -0.99 -16.15
N PRO A 90 30.20 0.17 -16.44
CA PRO A 90 30.20 0.73 -17.78
C PRO A 90 31.61 0.90 -18.38
N SER A 91 32.64 0.99 -17.53
CA SER A 91 34.06 0.99 -17.87
C SER A 91 34.57 -0.34 -18.45
N GLU A 92 33.88 -1.45 -18.17
CA GLU A 92 34.20 -2.82 -18.62
C GLU A 92 33.31 -3.29 -19.77
N ALA A 93 32.23 -2.57 -20.08
CA ALA A 93 31.38 -2.86 -21.23
C ALA A 93 32.13 -2.59 -22.55
N GLN A 94 32.44 -3.65 -23.31
CA GLN A 94 32.96 -3.50 -24.68
C GLN A 94 31.88 -2.91 -25.59
N VAL A 95 31.98 -1.61 -25.88
CA VAL A 95 31.12 -0.93 -26.85
C VAL A 95 31.64 -1.22 -28.26
N GLU A 96 30.88 -1.95 -29.07
CA GLU A 96 31.22 -2.26 -30.48
C GLU A 96 31.09 -1.05 -31.45
N TRP A 97 30.64 0.11 -30.97
CA TRP A 97 30.44 1.32 -31.78
C TRP A 97 31.71 2.18 -31.91
N GLU A 98 31.90 2.83 -33.06
CA GLU A 98 33.02 3.77 -33.28
C GLU A 98 33.06 4.85 -32.18
N PRO A 99 34.14 4.94 -31.38
CA PRO A 99 34.24 5.86 -30.24
C PRO A 99 34.08 7.33 -30.60
N ALA A 100 34.32 7.70 -31.86
CA ALA A 100 34.23 9.07 -32.36
C ALA A 100 32.79 9.56 -32.59
N ARG A 101 31.77 8.71 -32.44
CA ARG A 101 30.37 9.04 -32.72
C ARG A 101 29.45 8.97 -31.49
N VAL A 102 29.98 8.65 -30.31
CA VAL A 102 29.20 8.46 -29.09
C VAL A 102 29.76 9.37 -28.00
N ASP A 103 28.91 10.26 -27.48
CA ASP A 103 29.25 11.13 -26.35
C ASP A 103 28.87 10.39 -25.05
N ILE A 104 29.84 9.69 -24.45
CA ILE A 104 29.63 8.96 -23.19
C ILE A 104 29.65 9.98 -22.05
N LYS A 105 28.46 10.35 -21.54
CA LYS A 105 28.34 11.12 -20.30
C LYS A 105 28.28 10.16 -19.13
N GLU A 106 29.36 10.11 -18.36
CA GLU A 106 29.39 9.44 -17.06
C GLU A 106 28.54 10.27 -16.08
N GLU A 107 27.37 9.75 -15.71
CA GLU A 107 26.51 10.34 -14.70
C GLU A 107 27.10 10.03 -13.32
N ASN A 108 27.28 11.05 -12.46
CA ASN A 108 27.88 10.86 -11.14
C ASN A 108 27.07 9.84 -10.34
N LYS A 109 27.69 8.72 -9.91
CA LYS A 109 27.06 7.74 -9.02
C LYS A 109 26.51 8.46 -7.77
N LEU A 110 25.21 8.35 -7.52
CA LEU A 110 24.59 8.94 -6.34
C LEU A 110 25.16 8.29 -5.07
N GLN A 111 25.43 9.11 -4.06
CA GLN A 111 26.02 8.63 -2.81
C GLN A 111 24.97 7.87 -1.99
N LYS A 112 25.32 6.64 -1.60
CA LYS A 112 24.54 5.81 -0.67
C LYS A 112 24.46 6.50 0.68
N ASN A 113 23.29 6.46 1.32
CA ASN A 113 23.17 6.89 2.72
C ASN A 113 23.83 5.85 3.66
N LYS A 114 23.96 6.19 4.94
CA LYS A 114 24.60 5.32 5.92
C LYS A 114 23.89 3.96 6.09
N PHE A 115 22.56 3.95 6.00
CA PHE A 115 21.76 2.72 6.08
C PHE A 115 22.10 1.75 4.95
N GLN A 116 22.18 2.24 3.70
CA GLN A 116 22.55 1.44 2.54
C GLN A 116 24.00 0.94 2.61
N GLN A 117 24.92 1.76 3.13
CA GLN A 117 26.32 1.36 3.33
C GLN A 117 26.42 0.20 4.35
N ASP A 118 25.78 0.37 5.51
CA ASP A 118 25.80 -0.64 6.58
C ASP A 118 25.11 -1.96 6.15
N LEU A 119 24.12 -1.90 5.25
CA LEU A 119 23.44 -3.07 4.68
C LEU A 119 24.33 -3.90 3.74
N GLU A 120 25.27 -3.25 3.02
CA GLU A 120 26.22 -3.95 2.16
C GLU A 120 27.39 -4.55 2.94
N ASP A 121 27.74 -3.93 4.07
CA ASP A 121 28.86 -4.29 4.94
C ASP A 121 28.47 -5.30 6.05
N GLU A 122 27.37 -6.05 5.90
CA GLU A 122 26.74 -7.00 6.86
C GLU A 122 27.68 -8.03 7.54
N GLY A 123 28.97 -8.08 7.18
CA GLY A 123 30.01 -8.84 7.86
C GLY A 123 30.69 -8.17 9.07
N ASN A 124 30.45 -6.89 9.40
CA ASN A 124 31.30 -6.16 10.36
C ASN A 124 30.63 -5.29 11.46
N SER A 125 29.30 -5.27 11.56
CA SER A 125 28.60 -4.31 12.43
C SER A 125 28.34 -4.84 13.85
N GLN A 126 29.16 -4.45 14.82
CA GLN A 126 29.02 -4.74 16.26
C GLN A 126 28.27 -3.66 17.07
N SER A 127 27.68 -2.63 16.43
CA SER A 127 26.97 -1.54 17.12
C SER A 127 25.61 -1.24 16.49
N VAL A 128 24.63 -0.90 17.33
CA VAL A 128 23.34 -0.32 16.91
C VAL A 128 23.61 1.03 16.24
N ALA A 129 23.63 1.06 14.92
CA ALA A 129 23.84 2.30 14.17
C ALA A 129 22.57 3.16 14.20
N GLU A 130 22.72 4.42 14.59
CA GLU A 130 21.66 5.42 14.44
C GLU A 130 21.70 5.99 13.00
N TYR A 131 20.53 6.01 12.35
CA TYR A 131 20.32 6.50 10.99
C TYR A 131 19.36 7.69 11.00
N ASN A 132 19.60 8.68 10.14
CA ASN A 132 18.79 9.89 10.01
C ASN A 132 17.93 9.84 8.73
N LEU A 133 17.16 8.75 8.58
CA LEU A 133 16.40 8.48 7.36
C LEU A 133 15.35 9.56 7.08
N GLU A 134 14.87 10.26 8.11
CA GLU A 134 13.95 11.39 7.99
C GLU A 134 14.49 12.53 7.12
N ASN A 135 15.82 12.71 7.09
CA ASN A 135 16.48 13.73 6.28
C ASN A 135 17.22 13.16 5.06
N ASP A 136 17.65 11.89 5.13
CA ASP A 136 18.48 11.27 4.11
C ASP A 136 17.67 10.66 2.96
N VAL A 137 16.40 10.29 3.19
CA VAL A 137 15.55 9.67 2.18
C VAL A 137 15.07 10.69 1.15
N LYS A 138 15.33 10.41 -0.12
CA LYS A 138 14.88 11.19 -1.28
C LYS A 138 13.98 10.38 -2.21
N VAL A 139 14.26 9.09 -2.33
CA VAL A 139 13.52 8.15 -3.17
C VAL A 139 13.21 6.86 -2.40
N TRP A 140 12.30 6.05 -2.92
CA TRP A 140 11.86 4.81 -2.26
C TRP A 140 13.01 3.83 -1.98
N SER A 141 14.04 3.78 -2.83
CA SER A 141 15.17 2.86 -2.69
C SER A 141 16.15 3.22 -1.57
N ASP A 142 16.07 4.45 -1.04
CA ASP A 142 16.96 4.92 0.02
C ASP A 142 16.73 4.21 1.36
N PHE A 143 15.57 3.58 1.53
CA PHE A 143 15.19 2.82 2.70
C PHE A 143 14.79 1.37 2.34
N LEU A 144 15.19 0.86 1.18
CA LEU A 144 14.94 -0.52 0.78
C LEU A 144 15.80 -1.48 1.60
N TYR A 145 15.15 -2.43 2.27
CA TYR A 145 15.78 -3.54 3.00
C TYR A 145 15.54 -4.87 2.29
N ALA A 146 14.33 -5.08 1.74
CA ALA A 146 13.97 -6.30 1.03
C ALA A 146 14.81 -6.51 -0.25
N ARG A 147 15.17 -7.76 -0.54
CA ARG A 147 15.97 -8.11 -1.72
C ARG A 147 15.06 -8.40 -2.91
N PHE A 148 15.29 -7.70 -4.02
CA PHE A 148 14.47 -7.81 -5.23
C PHE A 148 15.12 -8.66 -6.32
N HIS A 149 14.31 -9.48 -6.97
CA HIS A 149 14.73 -10.26 -8.13
C HIS A 149 15.16 -9.32 -9.28
N PRO A 150 16.15 -9.68 -10.14
CA PRO A 150 16.56 -8.83 -11.26
C PRO A 150 15.45 -8.37 -12.18
N ARG A 151 14.43 -9.21 -12.40
CA ARG A 151 13.27 -8.88 -13.24
C ARG A 151 12.26 -7.91 -12.60
N THR A 152 12.42 -7.62 -11.32
CA THR A 152 11.49 -6.76 -10.57
C THR A 152 11.51 -5.33 -11.08
N LEU A 153 12.69 -4.78 -11.38
CA LEU A 153 12.83 -3.36 -11.74
C LEU A 153 12.55 -3.12 -13.22
N ASN A 154 11.62 -2.23 -13.52
CA ASN A 154 11.26 -1.83 -14.89
C ASN A 154 11.24 -0.30 -14.97
N ILE A 155 12.38 0.29 -15.35
CA ILE A 155 12.55 1.75 -15.38
C ILE A 155 12.19 2.29 -16.76
N ILE A 156 11.22 3.21 -16.79
CA ILE A 156 10.79 3.93 -17.99
C ILE A 156 11.83 5.01 -18.30
N LYS A 157 12.44 4.95 -19.48
CA LYS A 157 13.61 5.78 -19.86
C LYS A 157 13.21 7.07 -20.57
N GLU A 158 11.99 7.11 -21.09
CA GLU A 158 11.37 8.19 -21.84
C GLU A 158 11.04 9.40 -20.96
N TYR A 159 10.86 9.17 -19.65
CA TYR A 159 10.47 10.18 -18.68
C TYR A 159 11.42 10.18 -17.46
N GLN A 160 11.54 11.33 -16.81
CA GLN A 160 12.48 11.56 -15.71
C GLN A 160 11.73 11.87 -14.40
N HIS A 161 12.07 11.14 -13.34
CA HIS A 161 11.60 11.39 -11.99
C HIS A 161 12.00 12.80 -11.50
N GLY A 162 11.10 13.46 -10.75
CA GLY A 162 11.27 14.84 -10.29
C GLY A 162 11.02 15.91 -11.34
N ASN A 163 10.77 15.52 -12.60
CA ASN A 163 10.26 16.41 -13.63
C ASN A 163 8.76 16.13 -13.89
N ASP A 164 7.93 16.53 -12.93
CA ASP A 164 6.47 16.32 -12.90
C ASP A 164 5.73 16.75 -14.17
N SER A 165 6.34 17.50 -15.07
CA SER A 165 5.69 17.98 -16.30
C SER A 165 5.63 16.93 -17.41
N LEU A 166 6.41 15.84 -17.31
CA LEU A 166 6.62 14.93 -18.44
C LEU A 166 5.78 13.64 -18.41
N PHE A 167 5.22 13.22 -17.27
CA PHE A 167 4.37 12.01 -17.19
C PHE A 167 3.18 12.25 -16.26
N SER A 168 2.42 13.32 -16.54
CA SER A 168 1.49 13.92 -15.57
C SER A 168 0.01 13.64 -15.81
N ILE A 169 -0.36 13.03 -16.94
CA ILE A 169 -1.76 12.80 -17.31
C ILE A 169 -2.02 11.37 -17.73
N TYR A 170 -3.23 10.89 -17.42
CA TYR A 170 -3.71 9.53 -17.66
C TYR A 170 -3.41 9.00 -19.08
N PRO A 171 -3.69 9.74 -20.18
CA PRO A 171 -3.47 9.21 -21.53
C PRO A 171 -2.02 8.89 -21.86
N MET A 172 -1.05 9.60 -21.27
CA MET A 172 0.37 9.35 -21.52
C MET A 172 0.80 7.95 -21.08
N GLY A 173 0.22 7.45 -19.99
CA GLY A 173 0.47 6.09 -19.54
C GLY A 173 -0.15 5.04 -20.47
N GLY A 174 -1.34 5.32 -20.99
CA GLY A 174 -1.98 4.47 -21.99
C GLY A 174 -1.20 4.43 -23.32
N ASP A 175 -0.65 5.55 -23.76
CA ASP A 175 0.18 5.61 -24.96
C ASP A 175 1.53 4.89 -24.77
N LEU A 176 2.14 4.99 -23.57
CA LEU A 176 3.32 4.20 -23.23
C LEU A 176 3.02 2.70 -23.26
N TRP A 177 1.88 2.26 -22.72
CA TRP A 177 1.46 0.85 -22.76
C TRP A 177 1.32 0.33 -24.19
N LYS A 178 0.89 1.17 -25.15
CA LYS A 178 0.75 0.80 -26.57
C LYS A 178 2.09 0.73 -27.30
N SER A 179 3.18 1.24 -26.72
CA SER A 179 4.50 1.12 -27.33
C SER A 179 4.93 -0.35 -27.31
N GLU A 180 5.30 -0.88 -28.48
CA GLU A 180 5.70 -2.29 -28.66
C GLU A 180 6.84 -2.67 -27.70
N GLN A 181 7.84 -1.78 -27.58
CA GLN A 181 9.00 -2.01 -26.71
C GLN A 181 8.63 -2.20 -25.23
N PHE A 182 7.82 -1.30 -24.66
CA PHE A 182 7.43 -1.42 -23.25
C PHE A 182 6.47 -2.59 -23.06
N ASN A 183 5.48 -2.72 -23.95
CA ASN A 183 4.42 -3.71 -23.84
C ASN A 183 4.98 -5.13 -23.86
N GLU A 184 5.76 -5.48 -24.89
CA GLU A 184 6.25 -6.85 -25.07
C GLU A 184 7.17 -7.27 -23.92
N ASP A 185 8.10 -6.39 -23.51
CA ASP A 185 9.03 -6.67 -22.41
C ASP A 185 8.29 -6.84 -21.07
N PHE A 186 7.33 -5.96 -20.77
CA PHE A 186 6.61 -6.04 -19.51
C PHE A 186 5.63 -7.22 -19.45
N VAL A 187 4.93 -7.50 -20.55
CA VAL A 187 4.03 -8.66 -20.66
C VAL A 187 4.80 -9.97 -20.57
N ASP A 188 5.99 -10.07 -21.18
CA ASP A 188 6.83 -11.26 -21.04
C ASP A 188 7.26 -11.48 -19.58
N LYS A 189 7.63 -10.42 -18.86
CA LYS A 189 7.95 -10.50 -17.43
C LYS A 189 6.76 -10.92 -16.56
N ILE A 190 5.54 -10.45 -16.89
CA ILE A 190 4.31 -10.94 -16.23
C ILE A 190 4.15 -12.43 -16.50
N ARG A 191 4.23 -12.84 -17.77
CA ARG A 191 4.10 -14.25 -18.19
C ARG A 191 5.08 -15.15 -17.45
N ASN A 192 6.35 -14.74 -17.34
CA ASN A 192 7.37 -15.47 -16.60
C ASN A 192 6.95 -15.74 -15.14
N TYR A 193 6.41 -14.75 -14.42
CA TYR A 193 5.93 -14.95 -13.05
C TYR A 193 4.68 -15.82 -12.96
N VAL A 194 3.78 -15.73 -13.96
CA VAL A 194 2.58 -16.55 -14.01
C VAL A 194 2.90 -18.01 -14.30
N GLU A 195 3.81 -18.29 -15.23
CA GLU A 195 4.25 -19.64 -15.59
C GLU A 195 5.07 -20.31 -14.48
N GLU A 196 5.79 -19.54 -13.67
CA GLU A 196 6.50 -20.02 -12.48
C GLU A 196 5.57 -20.33 -11.29
N SER A 197 4.28 -19.98 -11.38
CA SER A 197 3.31 -20.22 -10.32
C SER A 197 2.60 -21.57 -10.48
N ASP A 198 2.63 -22.40 -9.43
CA ASP A 198 1.89 -23.66 -9.42
C ASP A 198 0.37 -23.43 -9.35
N PHE A 199 -0.05 -22.40 -8.59
CA PHE A 199 -1.45 -22.04 -8.43
C PHE A 199 -1.63 -20.53 -8.27
N LEU A 200 -1.72 -19.80 -9.38
CA LEU A 200 -1.96 -18.36 -9.36
C LEU A 200 -3.39 -18.04 -8.90
N GLN A 201 -3.52 -17.35 -7.77
CA GLN A 201 -4.80 -16.82 -7.27
C GLN A 201 -5.24 -15.58 -8.06
N GLY A 202 -4.29 -14.69 -8.36
CA GLY A 202 -4.54 -13.43 -9.02
C GLY A 202 -3.44 -12.40 -8.78
N PHE A 203 -3.83 -11.15 -8.94
CA PHE A 203 -2.91 -10.02 -8.97
C PHE A 203 -3.26 -9.00 -7.89
N GLN A 204 -2.23 -8.43 -7.29
CA GLN A 204 -2.35 -7.26 -6.43
C GLN A 204 -1.64 -6.09 -7.10
N VAL A 205 -2.34 -4.98 -7.34
CA VAL A 205 -1.78 -3.81 -8.05
C VAL A 205 -1.77 -2.60 -7.13
N LEU A 206 -0.60 -2.01 -6.88
CA LEU A 206 -0.46 -0.70 -6.25
C LEU A 206 -0.15 0.29 -7.37
N LEU A 207 -0.86 1.42 -7.42
CA LEU A 207 -0.75 2.35 -8.53
C LEU A 207 -0.87 3.80 -8.06
N ASP A 208 0.03 4.67 -8.53
CA ASP A 208 -0.16 6.11 -8.43
C ASP A 208 -1.33 6.50 -9.32
N SER A 209 -2.36 7.08 -8.70
CA SER A 209 -3.66 7.32 -9.35
C SER A 209 -3.85 8.76 -9.82
N THR A 210 -2.80 9.59 -9.69
CA THR A 210 -2.88 11.05 -9.82
C THR A 210 -2.04 11.61 -10.96
N ASP A 211 -1.30 10.78 -11.69
CA ASP A 211 -0.40 11.15 -12.79
C ASP A 211 -0.48 10.14 -13.95
N GLY A 212 0.51 10.10 -14.86
CA GLY A 212 0.53 9.18 -15.99
C GLY A 212 0.56 7.70 -15.61
N PHE A 213 1.02 7.34 -14.41
CA PHE A 213 1.00 5.93 -13.96
C PHE A 213 -0.42 5.39 -13.84
N SER A 214 -1.40 6.26 -13.61
CA SER A 214 -2.81 5.86 -13.57
C SER A 214 -3.28 5.23 -14.87
N GLY A 215 -2.91 5.78 -16.04
CA GLY A 215 -3.26 5.19 -17.34
C GLY A 215 -2.44 3.95 -17.68
N LEU A 216 -1.15 3.96 -17.33
CA LEU A 216 -0.25 2.82 -17.56
C LEU A 216 -0.72 1.59 -16.79
N SER A 217 -0.99 1.78 -15.49
CA SER A 217 -1.43 0.73 -14.59
C SER A 217 -2.81 0.19 -14.97
N THR A 218 -3.77 1.05 -15.35
CA THR A 218 -5.08 0.58 -15.79
C THR A 218 -5.03 -0.18 -17.11
N SER A 219 -4.15 0.21 -18.03
CA SER A 219 -3.93 -0.54 -19.29
C SER A 219 -3.32 -1.92 -19.01
N CYS A 220 -2.40 -2.01 -18.03
CA CYS A 220 -1.91 -3.29 -17.54
C CYS A 220 -3.04 -4.12 -16.89
N ILE A 221 -3.89 -3.52 -16.06
CA ILE A 221 -5.00 -4.22 -15.40
C ILE A 221 -6.00 -4.78 -16.43
N GLU A 222 -6.30 -4.04 -17.49
CA GLU A 222 -7.10 -4.50 -18.63
C GLU A 222 -6.47 -5.73 -19.29
N HIS A 223 -5.17 -5.67 -19.63
CA HIS A 223 -4.45 -6.83 -20.14
C HIS A 223 -4.49 -8.03 -19.19
N LEU A 224 -4.31 -7.82 -17.88
CA LEU A 224 -4.37 -8.88 -16.89
C LEU A 224 -5.75 -9.54 -16.83
N ARG A 225 -6.81 -8.72 -16.98
CA ARG A 225 -8.19 -9.19 -17.02
C ARG A 225 -8.45 -10.05 -18.25
N ASP A 226 -8.03 -9.58 -19.42
CA ASP A 226 -8.28 -10.24 -20.70
C ASP A 226 -7.50 -11.55 -20.86
N GLU A 227 -6.22 -11.55 -20.50
CA GLU A 227 -5.35 -12.73 -20.72
C GLU A 227 -5.53 -13.81 -19.64
N TYR A 228 -5.71 -13.41 -18.37
CA TYR A 228 -5.66 -14.36 -17.26
C TYR A 228 -7.02 -14.59 -16.58
N GLY A 229 -7.95 -13.64 -16.64
CA GLY A 229 -9.28 -13.75 -16.02
C GLY A 229 -9.28 -13.99 -14.50
N LYS A 230 -8.15 -13.73 -13.81
CA LYS A 230 -7.99 -13.95 -12.37
C LYS A 230 -8.55 -12.78 -11.55
N ASN A 231 -8.57 -12.94 -10.21
CA ASN A 231 -8.93 -11.82 -9.34
C ASN A 231 -7.83 -10.76 -9.38
N ILE A 232 -8.26 -9.50 -9.38
CA ILE A 232 -7.37 -8.34 -9.39
C ILE A 232 -7.82 -7.43 -8.27
N ILE A 233 -6.99 -7.25 -7.26
CA ILE A 233 -7.21 -6.25 -6.21
C ILE A 233 -6.28 -5.06 -6.47
N ALA A 234 -6.88 -3.89 -6.63
CA ALA A 234 -6.13 -2.66 -6.89
C ALA A 234 -6.15 -1.71 -5.69
N PHE A 235 -5.03 -1.06 -5.44
CA PHE A 235 -4.87 -0.06 -4.38
C PHE A 235 -4.41 1.26 -5.01
N PRO A 236 -5.36 2.11 -5.47
CA PRO A 236 -5.05 3.45 -5.94
C PRO A 236 -4.42 4.27 -4.81
N MET A 237 -3.15 4.60 -4.97
CA MET A 237 -2.40 5.43 -4.03
C MET A 237 -2.54 6.89 -4.41
N ILE A 238 -2.80 7.71 -3.40
CA ILE A 238 -2.91 9.16 -3.53
C ILE A 238 -1.89 9.78 -2.58
N PRO A 239 -0.86 10.47 -3.11
CA PRO A 239 0.21 11.05 -2.31
C PRO A 239 -0.28 11.92 -1.16
N SER A 240 0.43 11.88 -0.04
CA SER A 240 0.13 12.67 1.16
C SER A 240 0.49 14.15 1.02
N PHE A 241 1.27 14.49 -0.01
CA PHE A 241 1.77 15.82 -0.29
C PHE A 241 2.13 15.93 -1.78
N TYR A 242 2.00 17.13 -2.35
CA TYR A 242 2.46 17.43 -3.70
C TYR A 242 3.47 18.60 -3.66
N PRO A 243 4.71 18.42 -4.15
CA PRO A 243 5.74 19.46 -4.10
C PRO A 243 5.34 20.79 -4.77
N ASP A 244 4.53 20.74 -5.83
CA ASP A 244 4.04 21.94 -6.53
C ASP A 244 3.07 22.79 -5.71
N TYR A 245 2.63 22.32 -4.53
CA TYR A 245 1.85 23.14 -3.61
C TYR A 245 2.69 24.23 -2.92
N LYS A 246 4.02 24.07 -2.87
CA LYS A 246 4.96 25.05 -2.33
C LYS A 246 5.40 26.05 -3.41
N PHE A 247 4.50 26.92 -3.83
CA PHE A 247 4.79 27.98 -4.80
C PHE A 247 5.25 29.29 -4.13
N GLN A 248 6.15 30.02 -4.79
CA GLN A 248 6.63 31.34 -4.38
C GLN A 248 6.17 32.45 -5.34
N THR A 249 5.84 32.09 -6.58
CA THR A 249 5.37 33.03 -7.61
C THR A 249 3.92 32.76 -8.02
N GLU A 250 3.25 33.76 -8.60
CA GLU A 250 1.88 33.61 -9.12
C GLU A 250 1.83 32.66 -10.34
N GLU A 251 2.93 32.56 -11.10
CA GLU A 251 3.06 31.62 -12.21
C GLU A 251 3.05 30.16 -11.72
N GLU A 252 3.88 29.85 -10.72
CA GLU A 252 3.92 28.53 -10.08
C GLU A 252 2.57 28.17 -9.46
N ARG A 253 1.91 29.15 -8.82
CA ARG A 253 0.55 28.97 -8.29
C ARG A 253 -0.44 28.60 -9.38
N HIS A 254 -0.42 29.29 -10.51
CA HIS A 254 -1.32 28.99 -11.63
C HIS A 254 -1.05 27.60 -12.20
N GLN A 255 0.21 27.21 -12.34
CA GLN A 255 0.60 25.86 -12.78
C GLN A 255 0.11 24.79 -11.80
N SER A 256 0.26 25.00 -10.48
CA SER A 256 -0.25 24.08 -9.46
C SER A 256 -1.77 23.89 -9.54
N LEU A 257 -2.54 24.97 -9.77
CA LEU A 257 -4.00 24.88 -9.95
C LEU A 257 -4.42 24.08 -11.21
N ILE A 258 -3.60 24.11 -12.26
CA ILE A 258 -3.80 23.29 -13.46
C ILE A 258 -3.48 21.82 -13.15
N LYS A 259 -2.39 21.55 -12.43
CA LYS A 259 -2.02 20.21 -11.96
C LYS A 259 -3.13 19.62 -11.07
N ASP A 260 -3.69 20.40 -10.14
CA ASP A 260 -4.83 19.99 -9.30
C ASP A 260 -6.02 19.47 -10.10
N SER A 261 -6.34 20.14 -11.21
CA SER A 261 -7.43 19.72 -12.07
C SER A 261 -7.04 18.48 -12.89
N SER A 262 -5.78 18.36 -13.29
CA SER A 262 -5.27 17.17 -13.99
C SER A 262 -5.31 15.94 -13.10
N ARG A 263 -4.96 16.06 -11.81
CA ARG A 263 -5.08 14.98 -10.80
C ARG A 263 -6.50 14.45 -10.69
N VAL A 264 -7.49 15.34 -10.62
CA VAL A 264 -8.91 14.96 -10.57
C VAL A 264 -9.34 14.22 -11.84
N LEU A 265 -8.88 14.66 -13.02
CA LEU A 265 -9.16 13.95 -14.27
C LEU A 265 -8.49 12.57 -14.30
N ASN A 266 -7.23 12.47 -13.87
CA ASN A 266 -6.49 11.21 -13.79
C ASN A 266 -7.22 10.20 -12.88
N LEU A 267 -7.65 10.66 -11.70
CA LEU A 267 -8.43 9.85 -10.75
C LEU A 267 -9.77 9.40 -11.33
N ALA A 268 -10.49 10.30 -12.02
CA ALA A 268 -11.77 9.98 -12.63
C ALA A 268 -11.64 8.86 -13.68
N PHE A 269 -10.72 9.00 -14.63
CA PHE A 269 -10.45 7.97 -15.63
C PHE A 269 -9.91 6.68 -15.01
N CYS A 270 -9.03 6.80 -14.01
CA CYS A 270 -8.50 5.65 -13.26
C CYS A 270 -9.64 4.85 -12.62
N PHE A 271 -10.54 5.50 -11.88
CA PHE A 271 -11.63 4.82 -11.17
C PHE A 271 -12.66 4.25 -12.16
N ASN A 272 -12.91 4.94 -13.27
CA ASN A 272 -13.75 4.43 -14.34
C ASN A 272 -13.19 3.11 -14.93
N ASN A 273 -11.89 3.04 -15.25
CA ASN A 273 -11.30 1.81 -15.75
C ASN A 273 -11.22 0.70 -14.68
N LEU A 274 -10.89 1.06 -13.43
CA LEU A 274 -10.86 0.09 -12.34
C LEU A 274 -12.23 -0.54 -12.08
N ARG A 275 -13.32 0.22 -12.25
CA ARG A 275 -14.69 -0.31 -12.17
C ARG A 275 -14.91 -1.50 -13.12
N GLU A 276 -14.37 -1.41 -14.33
CA GLU A 276 -14.59 -2.42 -15.37
C GLU A 276 -13.63 -3.61 -15.23
N ASN A 277 -12.36 -3.35 -14.90
CA ASN A 277 -11.31 -4.35 -15.04
C ASN A 277 -10.84 -4.96 -13.71
N SER A 278 -11.07 -4.32 -12.56
CA SER A 278 -10.68 -4.87 -11.25
C SER A 278 -11.77 -5.77 -10.62
N SER A 279 -11.40 -6.57 -9.62
CA SER A 279 -12.36 -7.37 -8.83
C SER A 279 -12.74 -6.65 -7.52
N LEU A 280 -11.81 -5.87 -7.00
CA LEU A 280 -11.96 -4.98 -5.86
C LEU A 280 -10.92 -3.86 -6.02
N PHE A 281 -11.29 -2.63 -5.71
CA PHE A 281 -10.28 -1.59 -5.52
C PHE A 281 -10.51 -0.75 -4.27
N VAL A 282 -9.41 -0.30 -3.66
CA VAL A 282 -9.42 0.37 -2.35
C VAL A 282 -8.50 1.59 -2.40
N PRO A 283 -9.03 2.80 -2.61
CA PRO A 283 -8.21 4.01 -2.65
C PRO A 283 -7.60 4.33 -1.28
N LEU A 284 -6.30 4.61 -1.24
CA LEU A 284 -5.54 4.86 -0.03
C LEU A 284 -4.88 6.24 -0.03
N CYS A 285 -5.05 6.96 1.06
CA CYS A 285 -4.50 8.30 1.29
C CYS A 285 -4.37 8.58 2.79
N THR A 286 -3.24 9.15 3.23
CA THR A 286 -3.12 9.68 4.60
C THR A 286 -3.69 11.09 4.75
N GLY A 287 -4.24 11.67 3.68
CA GLY A 287 -5.01 12.91 3.68
C GLY A 287 -6.53 12.66 3.70
N LYS A 288 -7.31 13.65 4.16
CA LYS A 288 -8.78 13.55 4.18
C LYS A 288 -9.45 13.67 2.81
N ASN A 289 -8.84 14.39 1.86
CA ASN A 289 -9.51 14.78 0.61
C ASN A 289 -8.96 14.06 -0.63
N GLY A 290 -7.65 14.00 -0.82
CA GLY A 290 -7.00 13.25 -1.92
C GLY A 290 -7.17 13.75 -3.36
N TRP A 291 -8.27 14.41 -3.75
CA TRP A 291 -8.58 14.69 -5.16
C TRP A 291 -7.67 15.74 -5.83
N ARG A 292 -7.87 17.02 -5.49
CA ARG A 292 -7.01 18.12 -5.97
C ARG A 292 -5.73 18.18 -5.15
N GLN A 293 -5.93 18.12 -3.83
CA GLN A 293 -4.91 18.18 -2.80
C GLN A 293 -5.24 17.14 -1.72
N PRO A 294 -4.24 16.62 -0.99
CA PRO A 294 -4.45 15.57 0.00
C PRO A 294 -5.36 16.03 1.15
N GLY A 295 -5.38 17.33 1.45
CA GLY A 295 -6.18 17.93 2.51
C GLY A 295 -5.51 17.81 3.88
N GLU A 296 -6.28 17.89 4.96
CA GLU A 296 -5.73 17.73 6.31
C GLU A 296 -5.17 16.32 6.51
N LYS A 297 -4.01 16.23 7.19
CA LYS A 297 -3.41 14.96 7.57
C LYS A 297 -4.32 14.18 8.54
N ARG A 298 -4.43 12.87 8.35
CA ARG A 298 -5.11 11.97 9.29
C ARG A 298 -4.34 11.94 10.61
N LYS A 299 -5.06 11.85 11.73
CA LYS A 299 -4.48 11.75 13.07
C LYS A 299 -4.61 10.32 13.57
N PHE A 300 -3.52 9.79 14.09
CA PHE A 300 -3.46 8.48 14.74
C PHE A 300 -2.96 8.70 16.17
N TYR A 301 -3.57 8.04 17.15
CA TYR A 301 -3.15 8.18 18.54
C TYR A 301 -1.73 7.66 18.70
N HIS A 302 -0.92 8.34 19.50
CA HIS A 302 0.49 7.99 19.74
C HIS A 302 1.39 7.91 18.50
N CYS A 303 0.97 8.51 17.39
CA CYS A 303 1.74 8.57 16.16
C CYS A 303 1.85 10.00 15.63
N GLU A 304 3.09 10.48 15.53
CA GLU A 304 3.47 11.78 15.00
C GLU A 304 4.26 11.59 13.71
N TYR A 305 3.63 11.93 12.58
CA TYR A 305 4.27 11.84 11.27
C TYR A 305 4.17 13.15 10.49
N ASP A 306 5.13 13.35 9.60
CA ASP A 306 5.16 14.44 8.63
C ASP A 306 4.46 13.99 7.33
N PRO A 307 3.33 14.60 6.94
CA PRO A 307 2.66 14.25 5.69
C PRO A 307 3.46 14.66 4.44
N GLU A 308 4.47 15.51 4.55
CA GLU A 308 5.31 15.92 3.43
C GLU A 308 6.38 14.88 3.08
N LEU A 309 6.66 13.93 3.97
CA LEU A 309 7.60 12.84 3.74
C LEU A 309 6.87 11.59 3.27
N TYR A 310 7.10 11.18 2.02
CA TYR A 310 6.55 9.92 1.49
C TYR A 310 7.07 8.70 2.25
N TYR A 311 8.27 8.80 2.85
CA TYR A 311 8.80 7.85 3.82
C TYR A 311 7.84 7.63 5.00
N HIS A 312 7.27 8.70 5.56
CA HIS A 312 6.35 8.60 6.70
C HIS A 312 4.96 8.10 6.29
N SER A 313 4.35 8.76 5.30
CA SER A 313 2.99 8.40 4.89
C SER A 313 2.94 7.02 4.23
N GLY A 314 3.98 6.65 3.49
CA GLY A 314 4.15 5.33 2.90
C GLY A 314 4.19 4.22 3.94
N ALA A 315 4.89 4.42 5.07
CA ALA A 315 4.95 3.46 6.17
C ALA A 315 3.58 3.22 6.83
N ILE A 316 2.76 4.26 6.97
CA ILE A 316 1.40 4.16 7.51
C ILE A 316 0.52 3.33 6.57
N LEU A 317 0.53 3.64 5.26
CA LEU A 317 -0.25 2.90 4.27
C LEU A 317 0.25 1.45 4.13
N ALA A 318 1.55 1.21 4.20
CA ALA A 318 2.14 -0.13 4.20
C ALA A 318 1.73 -0.94 5.44
N SER A 319 1.65 -0.30 6.61
CA SER A 319 1.15 -0.94 7.85
C SER A 319 -0.30 -1.39 7.71
N ALA A 320 -1.12 -0.57 7.04
CA ALA A 320 -2.48 -0.93 6.69
C ALA A 320 -2.50 -2.08 5.69
N LEU A 321 -1.80 -1.97 4.55
CA LEU A 321 -1.75 -3.03 3.53
C LEU A 321 -1.29 -4.36 4.11
N ASP A 322 -0.22 -4.39 4.89
CA ASP A 322 0.24 -5.62 5.53
C ASP A 322 -0.89 -6.24 6.37
N THR A 323 -1.56 -5.44 7.19
CA THR A 323 -2.64 -5.92 8.08
C THR A 323 -3.91 -6.32 7.33
N LEU A 324 -4.38 -5.53 6.35
CA LEU A 324 -5.59 -5.77 5.55
C LEU A 324 -5.48 -7.07 4.73
N THR A 325 -4.27 -7.40 4.30
CA THR A 325 -3.99 -8.54 3.42
C THR A 325 -3.69 -9.84 4.17
N LEU A 326 -3.63 -9.83 5.51
CA LEU A 326 -3.23 -11.01 6.29
C LEU A 326 -4.18 -12.20 6.09
N LYS A 327 -5.50 -11.99 6.01
CA LYS A 327 -6.47 -13.09 6.02
C LYS A 327 -6.23 -14.13 4.92
N TYR A 328 -5.80 -13.71 3.73
CA TYR A 328 -5.46 -14.61 2.62
C TYR A 328 -3.97 -15.02 2.56
N ARG A 329 -3.17 -14.58 3.55
CA ARG A 329 -1.76 -14.93 3.73
C ARG A 329 -1.53 -15.77 4.99
N LEU A 330 -2.56 -16.28 5.66
CA LEU A 330 -2.43 -17.09 6.86
C LEU A 330 -2.43 -18.60 6.53
N LYS A 331 -1.59 -19.39 7.20
CA LYS A 331 -1.43 -20.85 6.95
C LYS A 331 -2.65 -21.68 7.32
N HIS A 332 -3.43 -21.23 8.31
CA HIS A 332 -4.54 -21.99 8.89
C HIS A 332 -5.89 -21.73 8.23
N THR A 333 -5.89 -21.06 7.08
CA THR A 333 -7.10 -20.66 6.36
C THR A 333 -6.92 -20.93 4.87
N SER A 334 -8.00 -21.34 4.21
CA SER A 334 -8.07 -21.49 2.76
C SER A 334 -8.61 -20.24 2.07
N TYR A 335 -8.63 -19.10 2.76
CA TYR A 335 -9.16 -17.84 2.26
C TYR A 335 -8.26 -17.28 1.17
N THR A 336 -8.85 -16.92 0.04
CA THR A 336 -8.14 -16.47 -1.17
C THR A 336 -8.47 -15.02 -1.49
N LEU A 337 -7.75 -14.44 -2.47
CA LEU A 337 -8.12 -13.14 -3.05
C LEU A 337 -9.56 -13.11 -3.60
N ARG A 338 -10.04 -14.26 -4.10
CA ARG A 338 -11.41 -14.39 -4.61
C ARG A 338 -12.42 -14.24 -3.48
N ASP A 339 -12.19 -14.94 -2.38
CA ASP A 339 -13.09 -14.90 -1.22
C ASP A 339 -13.14 -13.47 -0.65
N LEU A 340 -11.98 -12.79 -0.60
CA LEU A 340 -11.91 -11.39 -0.20
C LEU A 340 -12.81 -10.49 -1.06
N SER A 341 -12.73 -10.64 -2.37
CA SER A 341 -13.52 -9.83 -3.31
C SER A 341 -15.01 -10.15 -3.15
N VAL A 342 -15.38 -11.43 -3.19
CA VAL A 342 -16.79 -11.86 -3.08
C VAL A 342 -17.42 -11.42 -1.76
N ASP A 343 -16.71 -11.55 -0.64
CA ASP A 343 -17.20 -11.15 0.67
C ASP A 343 -17.46 -9.65 0.76
N LEU A 344 -16.65 -8.81 0.11
CA LEU A 344 -16.70 -7.35 0.22
C LEU A 344 -17.53 -6.66 -0.87
N THR A 345 -17.78 -7.28 -2.02
CA THR A 345 -18.32 -6.60 -3.21
C THR A 345 -19.70 -7.12 -3.63
N PRO A 346 -20.76 -6.96 -2.80
CA PRO A 346 -22.10 -7.33 -3.21
C PRO A 346 -22.59 -6.42 -4.35
N GLN A 347 -23.39 -6.97 -5.28
CA GLN A 347 -24.19 -6.18 -6.23
C GLN A 347 -23.38 -5.09 -6.98
N SER A 348 -22.23 -5.45 -7.56
CA SER A 348 -21.34 -4.55 -8.31
C SER A 348 -20.64 -3.43 -7.51
N ARG A 349 -20.69 -3.49 -6.17
CA ARG A 349 -19.98 -2.56 -5.29
C ARG A 349 -18.51 -2.95 -5.14
N ILE A 350 -17.72 -2.74 -6.19
CA ILE A 350 -16.33 -3.18 -6.21
C ILE A 350 -15.31 -2.20 -5.62
N ALA A 351 -15.72 -0.98 -5.26
CA ALA A 351 -14.92 -0.07 -4.45
C ALA A 351 -15.14 -0.35 -2.96
N ALA A 352 -14.07 -0.35 -2.16
CA ALA A 352 -14.17 -0.39 -0.72
C ALA A 352 -13.33 0.73 -0.08
N ALA A 353 -13.63 1.04 1.18
CA ALA A 353 -12.84 1.92 2.00
C ALA A 353 -11.92 1.12 2.92
N ALA A 354 -10.76 1.67 3.25
CA ALA A 354 -9.84 1.12 4.24
C ALA A 354 -9.81 1.99 5.50
N SER A 355 -9.53 1.36 6.64
CA SER A 355 -9.27 2.04 7.91
C SER A 355 -8.12 1.41 8.67
N LEU A 356 -7.54 2.20 9.58
CA LEU A 356 -6.35 1.84 10.35
C LEU A 356 -6.39 2.42 11.77
N CYS A 357 -5.92 1.63 12.72
CA CYS A 357 -5.54 2.02 14.08
C CYS A 357 -4.09 1.60 14.31
N LEU A 358 -3.19 2.59 14.37
CA LEU A 358 -1.74 2.40 14.43
C LEU A 358 -1.11 3.36 15.46
N PRO A 359 -0.58 2.85 16.58
CA PRO A 359 -0.76 1.51 17.11
C PRO A 359 -2.19 1.31 17.65
N PHE A 360 -2.62 0.06 17.77
CA PHE A 360 -3.80 -0.26 18.59
C PHE A 360 -3.46 0.03 20.05
N SER A 361 -4.04 1.10 20.60
CA SER A 361 -3.57 1.76 21.82
C SER A 361 -4.01 1.06 23.11
N LEU A 362 -3.52 -0.17 23.32
CA LEU A 362 -3.78 -0.96 24.52
C LEU A 362 -2.78 -0.60 25.64
N ASN A 363 -3.28 -0.07 26.74
CA ASN A 363 -2.46 0.27 27.91
C ASN A 363 -1.78 -0.97 28.51
N SER A 364 -0.57 -0.84 29.02
CA SER A 364 0.23 -1.94 29.56
C SER A 364 -0.38 -2.66 30.77
N ASP A 365 -1.24 -1.98 31.52
CA ASP A 365 -1.87 -2.40 32.77
C ASP A 365 -3.37 -2.74 32.62
N ALA A 366 -3.89 -2.72 31.39
CA ALA A 366 -5.28 -3.04 31.08
C ALA A 366 -5.41 -4.36 30.30
N GLU A 367 -6.58 -4.96 30.31
CA GLU A 367 -6.96 -6.03 29.40
C GLU A 367 -7.80 -5.48 28.23
N LEU A 368 -7.95 -6.26 27.15
CA LEU A 368 -8.71 -5.85 25.97
C LEU A 368 -10.15 -5.50 26.32
N ILE A 369 -10.78 -6.25 27.24
CA ILE A 369 -12.14 -5.95 27.71
C ILE A 369 -12.25 -4.54 28.31
N ASP A 370 -11.27 -4.12 29.11
CA ASP A 370 -11.28 -2.77 29.70
C ASP A 370 -11.06 -1.72 28.61
N CYS A 371 -10.15 -1.99 27.68
CA CYS A 371 -9.84 -1.11 26.56
C CYS A 371 -11.08 -0.84 25.70
N LEU A 372 -11.86 -1.88 25.38
CA LEU A 372 -13.07 -1.76 24.56
C LEU A 372 -14.24 -1.12 25.34
N ASP A 373 -14.42 -1.43 26.61
CA ASP A 373 -15.47 -0.85 27.45
C ASP A 373 -15.34 0.68 27.60
N HIS A 374 -14.10 1.17 27.62
CA HIS A 374 -13.80 2.61 27.72
C HIS A 374 -13.47 3.26 26.36
N TRP A 375 -13.61 2.52 25.25
CA TRP A 375 -13.26 3.06 23.93
C TRP A 375 -14.34 4.05 23.44
N GLU A 376 -13.95 5.31 23.27
CA GLU A 376 -14.82 6.34 22.71
C GLU A 376 -14.55 6.54 21.20
N GLY A 377 -15.62 6.57 20.42
CA GLY A 377 -15.54 6.78 18.97
C GLY A 377 -15.16 5.51 18.19
N PRO A 378 -14.79 5.65 16.90
CA PRO A 378 -14.47 4.50 16.06
C PRO A 378 -13.15 3.84 16.47
N LEU A 379 -13.09 2.50 16.38
CA LEU A 379 -11.85 1.74 16.64
C LEU A 379 -10.72 2.08 15.66
N THR A 380 -11.07 2.54 14.46
CA THR A 380 -10.13 2.77 13.37
C THR A 380 -10.43 4.09 12.67
N GLN A 381 -9.39 4.72 12.12
CA GLN A 381 -9.47 5.92 11.31
C GLN A 381 -9.48 5.53 9.83
N THR A 382 -10.48 5.99 9.06
CA THR A 382 -10.48 5.80 7.60
C THR A 382 -9.24 6.43 6.97
N ILE A 383 -8.61 5.68 6.06
CA ILE A 383 -7.47 6.06 5.22
C ILE A 383 -7.87 6.05 3.74
N THR A 384 -9.17 6.06 3.45
CA THR A 384 -9.71 6.32 2.12
C THR A 384 -10.17 7.79 2.06
N PRO A 385 -9.78 8.56 1.03
CA PRO A 385 -10.12 9.97 0.93
C PRO A 385 -11.64 10.17 0.74
N ASN A 386 -12.18 11.30 1.23
CA ASN A 386 -13.60 11.66 1.12
C ASN A 386 -14.58 10.56 1.57
N CYS A 387 -14.14 9.63 2.41
CA CYS A 387 -14.95 8.55 2.92
C CYS A 387 -15.07 8.67 4.44
N THR A 388 -16.29 8.69 4.95
CA THR A 388 -16.58 8.53 6.38
C THR A 388 -17.23 7.16 6.58
N LEU A 389 -16.73 6.38 7.54
CA LEU A 389 -17.35 5.09 7.83
C LEU A 389 -18.68 5.30 8.55
N GLY A 390 -19.75 4.74 8.00
CA GLY A 390 -21.04 4.65 8.66
C GLY A 390 -21.05 3.57 9.75
N THR A 391 -22.13 3.54 10.52
CA THR A 391 -22.36 2.53 11.57
C THR A 391 -23.56 1.64 11.25
N ASP A 392 -24.17 1.75 10.07
CA ASP A 392 -25.33 0.95 9.67
C ASP A 392 -25.14 0.35 8.28
N ARG A 393 -25.65 -0.87 8.08
CA ARG A 393 -25.65 -1.59 6.79
C ARG A 393 -24.29 -1.63 6.13
N MET A 394 -23.26 -2.01 6.87
CA MET A 394 -21.91 -2.12 6.33
C MET A 394 -21.54 -3.59 6.13
N ILE A 395 -20.66 -3.87 5.16
CA ILE A 395 -19.88 -5.10 5.14
C ILE A 395 -18.46 -4.76 5.53
N GLN A 396 -17.96 -5.38 6.59
CA GLN A 396 -16.70 -5.03 7.21
C GLN A 396 -15.86 -6.28 7.44
N LEU A 397 -14.61 -6.23 6.95
CA LEU A 397 -13.59 -7.20 7.28
C LEU A 397 -12.53 -6.51 8.12
N TYR A 398 -12.44 -6.86 9.40
CA TYR A 398 -11.40 -6.38 10.30
C TYR A 398 -10.31 -7.41 10.49
N THR A 399 -9.07 -6.93 10.58
CA THR A 399 -7.94 -7.71 11.07
C THR A 399 -7.31 -6.97 12.25
N LEU A 400 -7.26 -7.63 13.41
CA LEU A 400 -6.48 -7.20 14.57
C LEU A 400 -5.26 -8.11 14.68
N ARG A 401 -4.08 -7.53 14.92
CA ARG A 401 -2.87 -8.30 15.16
C ARG A 401 -2.08 -7.82 16.37
N GLY A 402 -1.32 -8.72 16.99
CA GLY A 402 -0.32 -8.37 18.00
C GLY A 402 -0.83 -8.27 19.44
N ILE A 403 -2.04 -8.76 19.71
CA ILE A 403 -2.61 -8.86 21.07
C ILE A 403 -2.77 -10.35 21.37
N SER A 404 -2.18 -10.78 22.48
CA SER A 404 -2.23 -12.18 22.92
C SER A 404 -3.47 -12.44 23.77
N GLU A 405 -4.02 -13.65 23.68
CA GLU A 405 -5.25 -14.07 24.38
C GLU A 405 -5.13 -13.98 25.91
N ASP A 406 -3.92 -14.02 26.48
CA ASP A 406 -3.68 -13.77 27.91
C ASP A 406 -4.05 -12.35 28.35
N ARG A 407 -4.14 -11.42 27.40
CA ARG A 407 -4.57 -10.03 27.61
C ARG A 407 -6.04 -9.79 27.29
N LEU A 408 -6.83 -10.84 27.02
CA LEU A 408 -8.26 -10.72 26.70
C LEU A 408 -9.06 -10.13 27.87
N LYS A 409 -8.98 -10.77 29.04
CA LYS A 409 -9.74 -10.45 30.26
C LYS A 409 -9.04 -11.03 31.48
N ARG A 410 -9.30 -10.48 32.68
CA ARG A 410 -8.75 -11.04 33.92
C ARG A 410 -9.38 -12.39 34.23
N PRO A 411 -8.61 -13.33 34.83
CA PRO A 411 -9.17 -14.60 35.29
C PRO A 411 -10.24 -14.36 36.38
N SER A 412 -11.21 -15.27 36.48
CA SER A 412 -12.37 -15.13 37.37
C SER A 412 -12.00 -14.84 38.84
N SER A 413 -10.86 -15.31 39.34
CA SER A 413 -10.41 -15.01 40.70
C SER A 413 -10.00 -13.54 40.93
N LYS A 414 -9.65 -12.81 39.86
CA LYS A 414 -9.14 -11.42 39.91
C LYS A 414 -9.98 -10.41 39.12
N ALA A 415 -11.06 -10.86 38.47
CA ALA A 415 -11.82 -10.04 37.55
C ALA A 415 -12.61 -8.89 38.19
N GLY A 416 -12.97 -8.98 39.48
CA GLY A 416 -13.73 -7.92 40.14
C GLY A 416 -14.99 -7.55 39.34
N THR A 417 -15.14 -6.26 39.01
CA THR A 417 -16.25 -5.71 38.24
C THR A 417 -16.26 -6.10 36.75
N GLN A 418 -15.15 -6.61 36.20
CA GLN A 418 -15.17 -7.11 34.81
C GLN A 418 -16.20 -8.23 34.63
N LYS A 419 -16.52 -9.00 35.68
CA LYS A 419 -17.54 -10.06 35.63
C LYS A 419 -18.95 -9.55 35.33
N ASP A 420 -19.20 -8.28 35.60
CA ASP A 420 -20.51 -7.66 35.38
C ASP A 420 -20.70 -7.25 33.91
N LEU A 421 -19.61 -7.18 33.12
CA LEU A 421 -19.63 -6.86 31.70
C LEU A 421 -20.16 -8.05 30.88
N PRO A 422 -21.13 -7.84 29.97
CA PRO A 422 -21.63 -8.91 29.09
C PRO A 422 -20.53 -9.61 28.28
N ALA A 423 -19.53 -8.85 27.85
CA ALA A 423 -18.38 -9.34 27.08
C ALA A 423 -17.46 -10.29 27.86
N TYR A 424 -17.59 -10.39 29.19
CA TYR A 424 -16.76 -11.27 30.02
C TYR A 424 -16.93 -12.76 29.67
N LYS A 425 -18.01 -13.12 28.97
CA LYS A 425 -18.26 -14.49 28.48
C LYS A 425 -17.48 -14.86 27.21
N CYS A 426 -16.88 -13.89 26.51
CA CYS A 426 -16.09 -14.16 25.31
C CYS A 426 -14.79 -14.87 25.70
N GLU A 427 -14.47 -15.98 25.04
CA GLU A 427 -13.29 -16.80 25.36
C GLU A 427 -12.11 -16.53 24.42
N THR A 428 -12.32 -15.75 23.36
CA THR A 428 -11.27 -15.33 22.42
C THR A 428 -11.35 -13.83 22.10
N ILE A 429 -10.24 -13.26 21.63
CA ILE A 429 -10.17 -11.89 21.12
C ILE A 429 -11.15 -11.70 19.96
N ARG A 430 -11.28 -12.72 19.07
CA ARG A 430 -12.22 -12.69 17.95
C ARG A 430 -13.65 -12.50 18.45
N GLU A 431 -14.11 -13.36 19.36
CA GLU A 431 -15.48 -13.30 19.90
C GLU A 431 -15.75 -11.94 20.59
N MET A 432 -14.76 -11.42 21.33
CA MET A 432 -14.90 -10.14 22.02
C MET A 432 -15.02 -8.97 21.05
N LEU A 433 -14.21 -8.95 19.99
CA LEU A 433 -14.30 -7.93 18.95
C LEU A 433 -15.59 -8.04 18.14
N GLU A 434 -16.01 -9.25 17.77
CA GLU A 434 -17.29 -9.46 17.08
C GLU A 434 -18.47 -8.99 17.95
N PHE A 435 -18.42 -9.28 19.26
CA PHE A 435 -19.41 -8.78 20.20
C PHE A 435 -19.40 -7.24 20.27
N TYR A 436 -18.24 -6.62 20.41
CA TYR A 436 -18.12 -5.15 20.42
C TYR A 436 -18.65 -4.51 19.12
N LEU A 437 -18.30 -5.07 17.95
CA LEU A 437 -18.77 -4.59 16.65
C LEU A 437 -20.29 -4.76 16.51
N SER A 438 -20.87 -5.87 17.00
CA SER A 438 -22.31 -6.07 17.02
C SER A 438 -23.07 -5.06 17.90
N CYS A 439 -22.38 -4.45 18.89
CA CYS A 439 -22.95 -3.41 19.75
C CYS A 439 -22.78 -2.00 19.16
N THR A 440 -21.80 -1.79 18.28
CA THR A 440 -21.44 -0.46 17.75
C THR A 440 -21.86 -0.25 16.30
N THR A 441 -22.19 -1.32 15.58
CA THR A 441 -22.67 -1.29 14.19
C THR A 441 -24.01 -2.01 14.09
N PHE A 442 -24.95 -1.41 13.35
CA PHE A 442 -26.31 -1.92 13.14
C PHE A 442 -26.43 -2.57 11.76
N THR A 443 -27.24 -3.62 11.65
CA THR A 443 -27.54 -4.35 10.39
C THR A 443 -26.30 -4.60 9.52
N SER A 444 -25.14 -4.83 10.14
CA SER A 444 -23.84 -4.91 9.47
C SER A 444 -23.28 -6.32 9.55
N ILE A 445 -22.58 -6.74 8.50
CA ILE A 445 -21.83 -7.99 8.46
C ILE A 445 -20.40 -7.67 8.88
N ASN A 446 -19.99 -8.20 10.02
CA ASN A 446 -18.65 -8.03 10.56
C ASN A 446 -17.90 -9.37 10.53
N ASN A 447 -16.71 -9.38 9.94
CA ASN A 447 -15.81 -10.53 9.96
C ASN A 447 -14.50 -10.12 10.62
N VAL A 448 -14.07 -10.87 11.64
CA VAL A 448 -12.87 -10.53 12.41
C VAL A 448 -11.79 -11.61 12.24
N THR A 449 -10.63 -11.18 11.77
CA THR A 449 -9.40 -11.96 11.76
C THR A 449 -8.49 -11.48 12.89
N VAL A 450 -7.94 -12.43 13.65
CA VAL A 450 -6.99 -12.15 14.74
C VAL A 450 -5.70 -12.88 14.43
N VAL A 451 -4.55 -12.21 14.64
CA VAL A 451 -3.21 -12.77 14.42
C VAL A 451 -2.32 -12.42 15.61
N ASP A 452 -1.56 -13.38 16.13
CA ASP A 452 -0.75 -13.15 17.33
C ASP A 452 0.47 -12.25 17.08
N SER A 453 1.02 -12.31 15.86
CA SER A 453 2.20 -11.54 15.49
C SER A 453 1.92 -10.03 15.46
N ARG A 454 2.80 -9.24 16.10
CA ARG A 454 2.80 -7.77 15.99
C ARG A 454 3.38 -7.33 14.64
N LEU A 455 3.02 -6.13 14.20
CA LEU A 455 3.67 -5.49 13.06
C LEU A 455 5.10 -5.11 13.46
N ASN A 456 6.12 -5.54 12.71
CA ASN A 456 7.51 -5.10 12.93
C ASN A 456 7.66 -3.65 12.43
N VAL A 457 8.21 -2.78 13.28
CA VAL A 457 8.45 -1.36 13.01
C VAL A 457 9.88 -0.93 13.35
N GLU A 458 10.82 -1.88 13.31
CA GLU A 458 12.24 -1.60 13.40
C GLU A 458 12.74 -0.88 12.13
N THR A 459 13.89 -0.21 12.22
CA THR A 459 14.58 0.43 11.08
C THR A 459 14.65 -0.51 9.87
N PRO A 460 14.24 -0.10 8.67
CA PRO A 460 14.08 1.29 8.25
C PRO A 460 12.64 1.82 8.35
N PHE A 461 11.80 1.29 9.24
CA PHE A 461 10.52 1.93 9.52
C PHE A 461 10.73 3.31 10.20
N PRO A 462 9.95 4.36 9.86
CA PRO A 462 10.12 5.70 10.42
C PRO A 462 9.87 5.76 11.93
N LYS A 463 10.61 6.60 12.66
CA LYS A 463 10.43 6.77 14.12
C LYS A 463 9.24 7.67 14.47
N ILE A 464 8.04 7.26 14.09
CA ILE A 464 6.80 8.05 14.20
C ILE A 464 5.99 7.80 15.47
N PHE A 465 6.40 6.88 16.33
CA PHE A 465 5.69 6.59 17.58
C PHE A 465 6.16 7.50 18.71
N ASP A 466 5.21 8.03 19.48
CA ASP A 466 5.54 8.91 20.58
C ASP A 466 6.30 8.18 21.72
N LYS A 467 6.74 8.96 22.71
CA LYS A 467 7.50 8.45 23.85
C LYS A 467 6.69 7.53 24.79
N PHE A 468 5.36 7.47 24.71
CA PHE A 468 4.53 6.63 25.57
C PHE A 468 4.30 5.23 24.99
N VAL A 469 4.60 5.03 23.70
CA VAL A 469 4.65 3.70 23.08
C VAL A 469 5.88 2.96 23.56
N GLY A 470 5.66 1.83 24.25
CA GLY A 470 6.73 0.94 24.69
C GLY A 470 7.32 0.11 23.54
N GLN A 471 8.40 -0.62 23.83
CA GLN A 471 9.15 -1.39 22.83
C GLN A 471 8.31 -2.41 22.04
N LYS A 472 7.28 -2.99 22.67
CA LYS A 472 6.33 -3.93 22.04
C LYS A 472 4.94 -3.32 21.78
N GLY A 473 4.86 -1.99 21.73
CA GLY A 473 3.69 -1.24 21.29
C GLY A 473 2.58 -1.01 22.32
N ASN A 474 2.73 -1.52 23.55
CA ASN A 474 1.81 -1.18 24.64
C ASN A 474 1.97 0.29 25.05
N ILE A 475 0.88 0.91 25.49
CA ILE A 475 0.89 2.29 25.96
C ILE A 475 1.22 2.34 27.45
N PHE A 476 2.19 3.18 27.83
CA PHE A 476 2.61 3.38 29.21
C PHE A 476 2.26 4.79 29.70
N ALA A 477 1.91 4.92 30.97
CA ALA A 477 1.69 6.24 31.58
C ALA A 477 2.98 7.07 31.70
N SER A 478 4.14 6.41 31.73
CA SER A 478 5.46 7.04 31.81
C SER A 478 6.18 6.93 30.46
N PRO A 479 7.00 7.95 30.10
CA PRO A 479 7.73 7.92 28.84
C PRO A 479 8.81 6.82 28.82
N ARG A 480 8.97 6.19 27.66
CA ARG A 480 10.04 5.25 27.29
C ARG A 480 11.40 5.95 27.41
N GLN A 481 12.42 5.16 27.71
CA GLN A 481 13.81 5.64 27.77
C GLN A 481 14.23 6.20 26.40
N PRO A 482 14.99 7.32 26.33
CA PRO A 482 15.31 7.99 25.07
C PRO A 482 15.97 7.13 23.98
N TYR A 483 16.66 6.05 24.36
CA TYR A 483 17.43 5.19 23.45
C TYR A 483 16.82 3.81 23.20
N ALA A 484 15.76 3.43 23.92
CA ALA A 484 14.99 2.24 23.54
C ALA A 484 14.19 2.64 22.31
N ASP A 485 14.15 1.87 21.22
CA ASP A 485 13.27 2.10 20.06
C ASP A 485 11.97 1.28 20.21
N VAL A 486 11.02 1.47 19.29
CA VAL A 486 9.82 0.60 19.19
C VAL A 486 10.14 -0.50 18.17
N ASP A 487 10.13 -1.76 18.59
CA ASP A 487 10.44 -2.87 17.69
C ASP A 487 9.19 -3.33 16.93
N SER A 488 8.04 -3.30 17.61
CA SER A 488 6.80 -3.85 17.07
C SER A 488 5.57 -3.25 17.75
N VAL A 489 4.45 -3.21 17.03
CA VAL A 489 3.18 -2.67 17.54
C VAL A 489 1.98 -3.55 17.21
N PRO A 490 0.96 -3.61 18.10
CA PRO A 490 -0.35 -4.13 17.72
C PRO A 490 -1.03 -3.17 16.74
N VAL A 491 -1.77 -3.71 15.78
CA VAL A 491 -2.42 -2.92 14.71
C VAL A 491 -3.80 -3.49 14.44
N MET A 492 -4.77 -2.61 14.19
CA MET A 492 -6.07 -3.01 13.66
C MET A 492 -6.29 -2.29 12.33
N ALA A 493 -6.68 -3.01 11.29
CA ALA A 493 -7.06 -2.45 10.01
C ALA A 493 -8.37 -3.08 9.51
N GLY A 494 -9.14 -2.34 8.73
CA GLY A 494 -10.41 -2.85 8.19
C GLY A 494 -10.67 -2.45 6.74
N LEU A 495 -11.35 -3.33 6.01
CA LEU A 495 -11.95 -3.05 4.71
C LEU A 495 -13.47 -2.95 4.86
N HIS A 496 -14.06 -1.94 4.23
CA HIS A 496 -15.46 -1.55 4.44
C HIS A 496 -16.17 -1.29 3.14
N ASN A 497 -17.36 -1.86 2.99
CA ASN A 497 -18.29 -1.53 1.92
C ASN A 497 -19.57 -0.96 2.54
N GLY A 498 -19.97 0.23 2.09
CA GLY A 498 -21.17 0.92 2.57
C GLY A 498 -21.30 2.31 1.99
N SER A 499 -22.29 3.07 2.47
CA SER A 499 -22.68 4.38 1.92
C SER A 499 -21.54 5.41 1.88
N GLY A 500 -20.59 5.35 2.81
CA GLY A 500 -19.40 6.21 2.81
C GLY A 500 -18.51 6.07 1.56
N VAL A 501 -18.55 4.93 0.86
CA VAL A 501 -17.88 4.75 -0.43
C VAL A 501 -18.65 5.50 -1.54
N GLY A 502 -19.99 5.51 -1.47
CA GLY A 502 -20.82 6.33 -2.35
C GLY A 502 -20.56 7.83 -2.18
N GLU A 503 -20.36 8.30 -0.95
CA GLU A 503 -19.96 9.70 -0.68
C GLU A 503 -18.60 10.05 -1.30
N MET A 504 -17.63 9.13 -1.23
CA MET A 504 -16.33 9.29 -1.89
C MET A 504 -16.49 9.43 -3.41
N LEU A 505 -17.25 8.52 -4.04
CA LEU A 505 -17.49 8.55 -5.49
C LEU A 505 -18.24 9.82 -5.91
N GLU A 506 -19.26 10.23 -5.17
CA GLU A 506 -20.00 11.48 -5.40
C GLU A 506 -19.07 12.70 -5.35
N SER A 507 -18.17 12.72 -4.36
CA SER A 507 -17.20 13.80 -4.20
C SER A 507 -16.25 13.88 -5.40
N LEU A 508 -15.73 12.74 -5.89
CA LEU A 508 -14.87 12.70 -7.08
C LEU A 508 -15.64 13.17 -8.32
N HIS A 509 -16.82 12.61 -8.58
CA HIS A 509 -17.70 13.00 -9.69
C HIS A 509 -17.99 14.51 -9.67
N THR A 510 -18.38 15.05 -8.51
CA THR A 510 -18.66 16.48 -8.36
C THR A 510 -17.41 17.34 -8.63
N GLN A 511 -16.22 16.92 -8.19
CA GLN A 511 -14.98 17.66 -8.47
C GLN A 511 -14.61 17.60 -9.95
N ALA A 512 -14.75 16.44 -10.59
CA ALA A 512 -14.49 16.24 -12.01
C ALA A 512 -15.44 17.11 -12.82
N LYS A 513 -16.76 17.00 -12.62
CA LYS A 513 -17.81 17.75 -13.34
C LYS A 513 -17.62 19.28 -13.34
N ARG A 514 -16.97 19.85 -12.30
CA ARG A 514 -16.66 21.29 -12.22
C ARG A 514 -15.52 21.73 -13.15
N ILE A 515 -14.76 20.80 -13.70
CA ILE A 515 -13.62 21.08 -14.59
C ILE A 515 -14.13 21.44 -15.98
N LYS A 516 -13.63 22.57 -16.50
CA LYS A 516 -13.85 22.97 -17.89
C LYS A 516 -12.91 22.17 -18.80
N PHE A 517 -13.24 20.89 -19.04
CA PHE A 517 -12.40 19.94 -19.78
C PHE A 517 -11.91 20.47 -21.13
N ALA A 518 -12.72 21.29 -21.81
CA ALA A 518 -12.34 21.92 -23.07
C ALA A 518 -11.01 22.72 -23.04
N ARG A 519 -10.56 23.16 -21.85
CA ARG A 519 -9.30 23.89 -21.63
C ARG A 519 -8.08 22.98 -21.41
N PHE A 520 -8.27 21.67 -21.25
CA PHE A 520 -7.20 20.71 -20.99
C PHE A 520 -6.71 20.08 -22.30
N HIS A 521 -6.09 20.91 -23.15
CA HIS A 521 -5.62 20.50 -24.48
C HIS A 521 -4.65 19.31 -24.45
N GLN A 522 -3.89 19.13 -23.38
CA GLN A 522 -2.98 17.99 -23.23
C GLN A 522 -3.70 16.64 -23.25
N PHE A 523 -4.91 16.52 -22.67
CA PHE A 523 -5.71 15.30 -22.74
C PHE A 523 -6.25 15.08 -24.16
N LYS A 524 -6.72 16.14 -24.82
CA LYS A 524 -7.22 16.10 -26.20
C LYS A 524 -6.14 15.73 -27.21
N ASN A 525 -4.96 16.31 -27.05
CA ASN A 525 -3.81 16.04 -27.92
C ASN A 525 -3.32 14.59 -27.77
N ALA A 526 -3.55 13.99 -26.60
CA ALA A 526 -3.30 12.58 -26.33
C ALA A 526 -4.52 11.68 -26.61
N GLY A 527 -5.49 12.16 -27.41
CA GLY A 527 -6.56 11.35 -27.95
C GLY A 527 -7.82 11.22 -27.10
N VAL A 528 -7.95 11.90 -25.96
CA VAL A 528 -9.20 11.88 -25.16
C VAL A 528 -10.17 12.94 -25.67
N GLU A 529 -11.32 12.48 -26.16
CA GLU A 529 -12.39 13.32 -26.69
C GLU A 529 -13.31 13.83 -25.57
N MET A 530 -14.19 14.79 -25.92
CA MET A 530 -15.18 15.32 -24.96
C MET A 530 -16.22 14.26 -24.59
N ASP A 531 -16.52 13.36 -25.52
CA ASP A 531 -17.48 12.28 -25.34
C ASP A 531 -16.94 11.25 -24.34
N ASP A 532 -15.66 10.86 -24.44
CA ASP A 532 -14.98 10.00 -23.46
C ASP A 532 -15.05 10.57 -22.03
N TYR A 533 -14.83 11.89 -21.90
CA TYR A 533 -14.93 12.57 -20.62
C TYR A 533 -16.37 12.60 -20.08
N SER A 534 -17.36 12.79 -20.95
CA SER A 534 -18.77 12.79 -20.55
C SER A 534 -19.22 11.40 -20.11
N GLU A 535 -18.84 10.36 -20.86
CA GLU A 535 -19.08 8.96 -20.50
C GLU A 535 -18.42 8.60 -19.17
N CYS A 536 -17.18 9.03 -18.95
CA CYS A 536 -16.50 8.83 -17.67
C CYS A 536 -17.28 9.45 -16.49
N LEU A 537 -17.88 10.64 -16.66
CA LEU A 537 -18.69 11.26 -15.62
C LEU A 537 -19.98 10.50 -15.36
N ASP A 538 -20.67 10.09 -16.42
CA ASP A 538 -21.93 9.32 -16.31
C ASP A 538 -21.66 7.97 -15.64
N ASN A 539 -20.59 7.26 -16.02
CA ASN A 539 -20.19 6.01 -15.38
C ASN A 539 -19.84 6.18 -13.90
N LEU A 540 -19.13 7.24 -13.52
CA LEU A 540 -18.84 7.52 -12.11
C LEU A 540 -20.11 7.81 -11.30
N PHE A 541 -21.08 8.49 -11.92
CA PHE A 541 -22.37 8.77 -11.30
C PHE A 541 -23.17 7.48 -11.09
N ASP A 542 -23.29 6.64 -12.12
CA ASP A 542 -23.94 5.33 -12.03
C ASP A 542 -23.26 4.42 -11.00
N PHE A 543 -21.93 4.49 -10.92
CA PHE A 543 -21.18 3.71 -9.94
C PHE A 543 -21.47 4.16 -8.52
N ARG A 544 -21.59 5.46 -8.29
CA ARG A 544 -22.00 6.04 -7.02
C ARG A 544 -23.40 5.58 -6.61
N GLU A 545 -24.35 5.46 -7.55
CA GLU A 545 -25.71 4.99 -7.26
C GLU A 545 -25.75 3.55 -6.73
N CYS A 546 -24.79 2.71 -7.10
CA CYS A 546 -24.68 1.36 -6.57
C CYS A 546 -24.57 1.34 -5.04
N TYR A 547 -24.05 2.40 -4.42
CA TYR A 547 -23.82 2.53 -2.97
C TYR A 547 -24.96 3.21 -2.20
N GLU A 548 -26.06 3.56 -2.85
CA GLU A 548 -27.23 4.09 -2.15
C GLU A 548 -27.94 3.01 -1.31
N ASP A 549 -28.51 3.42 -0.17
CA ASP A 549 -29.07 2.50 0.84
C ASP A 549 -30.27 1.68 0.35
N ASN A 550 -30.88 2.07 -0.77
CA ASN A 550 -32.04 1.42 -1.37
C ASN A 550 -31.76 -0.01 -1.87
N TYR A 551 -30.49 -0.40 -1.96
CA TYR A 551 -30.05 -1.69 -2.51
C TYR A 551 -29.64 -2.73 -1.44
N PHE A 552 -29.67 -2.39 -0.15
CA PHE A 552 -29.52 -3.37 0.94
C PHE A 552 -30.86 -4.07 1.24
N ILE A 553 -31.28 -5.01 0.38
CA ILE A 553 -32.41 -5.91 0.65
C ILE A 553 -31.91 -7.34 0.74
#